data_AF-H1Q2B4-F1
#
_entry.id   AF-H1Q2B4-F1
#
_cell.length_a   1.000
_cell.length_b   1.000
_cell.length_c   1.000
_cell.angle_alpha   90.00
_cell.angle_beta   90.00
_cell.angle_gamma   90.00
#
_symmetry.space_group_name_H-M   'P 1'
#
loop_
_entity.id
_entity.type
_entity.pdbx_description
1 polymer ?
#
loop_
_entity_poly.entity_id
_entity_poly.type
_entity_poly.pdbx_seq_one_letter_code
_entity_poly.pdbx_strand_id
1 'polypeptide(L)'
;MKKIFVFLVFLTTSILTLFVINYLIITPVIIGNKCEYDIGQNELTKLDELFFEISSNTGYHPEPTTLNFIFTATIGCIIGSILYKIISR
;
A
#
# COMPACT_ATOMS: atom_id res chain seq x y z
N MET A 1 14.05 -23.69 -13.78
CA MET A 1 13.82 -22.30 -14.24
C MET A 1 12.33 -21.93 -14.34
N LYS A 2 11.48 -22.70 -15.05
CA LYS A 2 10.05 -22.38 -15.20
C LYS A 2 9.27 -22.15 -13.89
N LYS A 3 9.47 -23.00 -12.87
CA LYS A 3 8.80 -22.86 -11.56
C LYS A 3 9.18 -21.57 -10.81
N ILE A 4 10.46 -21.20 -10.89
CA ILE A 4 10.98 -19.96 -10.28
C ILE A 4 10.38 -18.75 -10.99
N PHE A 5 10.33 -18.78 -12.32
CA PHE A 5 9.70 -17.71 -13.10
C PHE A 5 8.22 -17.53 -12.74
N VAL A 6 7.45 -18.63 -12.68
CA VAL A 6 6.04 -18.59 -12.27
C VAL A 6 5.89 -18.03 -10.85
N PHE A 7 6.73 -18.47 -9.91
CA PHE A 7 6.74 -17.92 -8.55
C PHE A 7 6.99 -16.40 -8.54
N LEU A 8 7.96 -15.91 -9.30
CA LEU A 8 8.23 -14.48 -9.42
C LEU A 8 7.05 -13.70 -10.03
N VAL A 9 6.34 -14.29 -11.00
CA VAL A 9 5.11 -13.70 -11.54
C VAL A 9 4.04 -13.58 -10.46
N PHE A 10 3.84 -14.60 -9.63
CA PHE A 10 2.89 -14.53 -8.51
C PHE A 10 3.28 -13.45 -7.49
N LEU A 11 4.57 -13.36 -7.13
CA LEU A 11 5.03 -12.31 -6.23
C LEU A 11 4.77 -10.91 -6.80
N THR A 12 5.25 -10.66 -8.01
CA THR A 12 5.15 -9.33 -8.64
C THR A 12 3.71 -8.91 -8.88
N THR A 13 2.85 -9.83 -9.36
CA THR A 13 1.42 -9.55 -9.56
C THR A 13 0.70 -9.26 -8.24
N SER A 14 0.97 -10.02 -7.17
CA SER A 14 0.36 -9.74 -5.85
C SER A 14 0.84 -8.43 -5.25
N ILE A 15 2.13 -8.10 -5.37
CA ILE A 15 2.68 -6.80 -4.92
C ILE A 15 2.01 -5.65 -5.68
N LEU A 16 1.97 -5.70 -7.01
CA LEU A 16 1.35 -4.66 -7.83
C LEU A 16 -0.14 -4.50 -7.53
N THR A 17 -0.86 -5.62 -7.40
CA THR A 17 -2.28 -5.61 -7.05
C THR A 17 -2.50 -4.94 -5.71
N LEU A 18 -1.65 -5.24 -4.71
CA LEU A 18 -1.79 -4.65 -3.39
C LEU A 18 -1.42 -3.17 -3.38
N PHE A 19 -0.46 -2.72 -4.19
CA PHE A 19 -0.21 -1.29 -4.38
C PHE A 19 -1.41 -0.56 -4.98
N VAL A 20 -2.07 -1.16 -5.98
CA VAL A 20 -3.28 -0.60 -6.59
C VAL A 20 -4.41 -0.51 -5.54
N ILE A 21 -4.64 -1.58 -4.77
CA ILE A 21 -5.63 -1.60 -3.70
C ILE A 21 -5.28 -0.57 -2.62
N ASN A 22 -4.01 -0.49 -2.22
CA ASN A 22 -3.57 0.43 -1.20
C ASN A 22 -3.87 1.88 -1.61
N TYR A 23 -3.50 2.27 -2.83
CA TYR A 23 -3.70 3.62 -3.34
C TYR A 23 -5.17 3.95 -3.61
N LEU A 24 -5.92 3.05 -4.26
CA LEU A 24 -7.30 3.32 -4.70
C LEU A 24 -8.35 3.10 -3.62
N ILE A 25 -8.07 2.28 -2.61
CA ILE A 25 -9.06 1.86 -1.61
C ILE A 25 -8.57 2.20 -0.21
N ILE A 26 -7.41 1.69 0.22
CA ILE A 26 -6.98 1.82 1.62
C ILE A 26 -6.69 3.29 1.97
N THR A 27 -5.88 3.98 1.16
CA THR A 27 -5.55 5.40 1.35
C THR A 27 -6.81 6.27 1.47
N PRO A 28 -7.77 6.26 0.53
CA PRO A 28 -8.98 7.09 0.67
C PRO A 28 -9.92 6.63 1.78
N VAL A 29 -9.90 5.35 2.19
CA VAL A 29 -10.71 4.88 3.34
C VAL A 29 -10.15 5.36 4.67
N ILE A 30 -8.82 5.31 4.85
CA ILE A 30 -8.16 5.71 6.09
C ILE A 30 -8.16 7.23 6.21
N ILE A 31 -7.81 7.91 5.12
CA ILE A 31 -7.58 9.35 5.11
C ILE A 31 -8.87 10.11 4.80
N GLY A 32 -9.89 9.47 4.22
CA GLY A 32 -11.14 10.17 3.88
C GLY A 32 -10.97 11.14 2.70
N ASN A 33 -11.86 12.13 2.61
CA ASN A 33 -11.93 13.02 1.46
C ASN A 33 -10.81 14.07 1.50
N LYS A 34 -10.00 14.13 0.43
CA LYS A 34 -8.80 14.98 0.31
C LYS A 34 -9.05 16.46 0.58
N CYS A 35 -10.25 16.96 0.30
CA CYS A 35 -10.59 18.38 0.48
C CYS A 35 -10.74 18.80 1.94
N GLU A 36 -10.93 17.90 2.90
CA GLU A 36 -11.04 18.27 4.33
C GLU A 36 -9.67 18.61 4.95
N TYR A 37 -8.59 18.02 4.44
CA TYR A 37 -7.23 18.25 4.93
C TYR A 37 -6.67 19.61 4.48
N ASP A 38 -7.09 20.11 3.31
CA ASP A 38 -6.73 21.45 2.82
C ASP A 38 -7.30 22.57 3.71
N ILE A 39 -8.32 22.28 4.53
CA ILE A 39 -9.02 23.24 5.39
C ILE A 39 -8.51 23.16 6.85
N GLY A 40 -7.49 22.34 7.13
CA GLY A 40 -6.82 22.27 8.43
C GLY A 40 -7.66 21.66 9.57
N GLN A 41 -8.67 20.83 9.25
CA GLN A 41 -9.64 20.33 10.24
C GLN A 41 -9.45 18.87 10.67
N ASN A 42 -8.64 18.06 9.99
CA ASN A 42 -8.42 16.67 10.40
C ASN A 42 -6.99 16.44 10.91
N GLU A 43 -6.85 16.27 12.23
CA GLU A 43 -5.65 15.71 12.82
C GLU A 43 -5.56 14.22 12.44
N LEU A 44 -4.47 13.84 11.78
CA LEU A 44 -4.16 12.42 11.57
C LEU A 44 -3.99 11.73 12.93
N THR A 45 -4.45 10.50 13.06
CA THR A 45 -4.06 9.72 14.24
C THR A 45 -2.58 9.37 14.16
N LYS A 46 -1.94 9.09 15.31
CA LYS A 46 -0.54 8.64 15.35
C LYS A 46 -0.27 7.38 14.51
N LEU A 47 -1.30 6.57 14.26
CA LEU A 47 -1.18 5.41 13.38
C LEU A 47 -1.17 5.85 11.92
N ASP A 48 -1.98 6.82 11.54
CA ASP A 48 -2.01 7.33 10.18
C ASP A 48 -0.70 8.05 9.83
N GLU A 49 -0.13 8.83 10.76
CA GLU A 49 1.19 9.47 10.60
C GLU A 49 2.33 8.48 10.35
N LEU A 50 2.17 7.23 10.79
CA LEU A 50 3.18 6.18 10.57
C LEU A 50 3.17 5.70 9.11
N PHE A 51 1.99 5.69 8.49
CA PHE A 51 1.75 5.17 7.14
C PHE A 51 1.58 6.27 6.09
N PHE A 52 1.35 7.51 6.51
CA PHE A 52 1.09 8.65 5.65
C PHE A 52 1.80 9.90 6.17
N GLU A 53 2.50 10.58 5.29
CA GLU A 53 3.13 11.86 5.58
C GLU A 53 2.27 12.99 4.98
N ILE A 54 2.07 14.04 5.77
CA ILE A 54 1.55 15.32 5.30
C ILE A 54 2.62 16.36 5.58
N SER A 55 3.20 16.95 4.54
CA SER A 55 4.19 18.01 4.67
C SER A 55 4.05 19.05 3.57
N SER A 56 4.75 20.18 3.71
CA SER A 56 4.79 21.20 2.64
C SER A 56 5.38 20.63 1.34
N ASN A 57 6.23 19.60 1.43
CA ASN A 57 6.80 18.91 0.28
C ASN A 57 5.75 18.08 -0.49
N THR A 58 4.70 17.62 0.19
CA THR A 58 3.58 16.90 -0.43
C THR A 58 2.42 17.84 -0.81
N GLY A 59 2.62 19.16 -0.72
CA GLY A 59 1.57 20.15 -0.93
C GLY A 59 0.45 20.08 0.10
N TYR A 60 0.75 19.58 1.30
CA TYR A 60 -0.23 19.22 2.34
C TYR A 60 -1.21 18.11 1.92
N HIS A 61 -0.91 17.38 0.86
CA HIS A 61 -1.64 16.16 0.54
C HIS A 61 -1.03 14.97 1.29
N PRO A 62 -1.89 14.12 1.86
CA PRO A 62 -1.44 12.88 2.48
C PRO A 62 -0.87 11.92 1.44
N GLU A 63 0.40 11.59 1.60
CA GLU A 63 1.13 10.66 0.75
C GLU A 63 1.63 9.44 1.54
N PRO A 64 1.63 8.23 0.95
CA PRO A 64 2.14 7.04 1.62
C PRO A 64 3.62 7.17 2.01
N THR A 65 3.96 6.82 3.24
CA THR A 65 5.36 6.80 3.69
C THR A 65 6.15 5.64 3.08
N THR A 66 7.48 5.69 3.21
CA THR A 66 8.36 4.54 2.93
C THR A 66 7.94 3.30 3.72
N LEU A 67 7.46 3.46 4.96
CA LEU A 67 6.98 2.33 5.75
C LEU A 67 5.73 1.71 5.12
N ASN A 68 4.79 2.54 4.66
CA ASN A 68 3.61 2.07 3.93
C ASN A 68 4.00 1.27 2.68
N PHE A 69 4.99 1.76 1.94
CA PHE A 69 5.52 1.05 0.77
C PHE A 69 6.12 -0.32 1.14
N ILE A 70 6.99 -0.37 2.14
CA ILE A 70 7.63 -1.62 2.60
C ILE A 70 6.59 -2.60 3.14
N PHE A 71 5.64 -2.11 3.93
CA PHE A 71 4.56 -2.91 4.49
C PHE A 71 3.70 -3.52 3.38
N THR A 72 3.26 -2.69 2.44
CA THR A 72 2.48 -3.13 1.27
C THR A 72 3.24 -4.18 0.46
N ALA A 73 4.51 -3.94 0.13
CA ALA A 73 5.32 -4.92 -0.61
C ALA A 73 5.46 -6.24 0.17
N THR A 74 5.67 -6.18 1.50
CA THR A 74 5.81 -7.36 2.36
C THR A 74 4.53 -8.19 2.39
N ILE A 75 3.37 -7.57 2.58
CA ILE A 75 2.08 -8.27 2.54
C ILE A 75 1.83 -8.84 1.14
N GLY A 76 2.15 -8.10 0.08
CA GLY A 76 2.07 -8.58 -1.30
C GLY A 76 2.90 -9.84 -1.55
N CYS A 77 4.13 -9.89 -1.04
CA CYS A 77 5.00 -11.06 -1.08
C CYS A 77 4.41 -12.26 -0.35
N ILE A 78 3.84 -12.05 0.85
CA ILE A 78 3.20 -13.10 1.64
C ILE A 78 2.01 -13.68 0.87
N ILE A 79 1.12 -12.83 0.35
CA ILE A 79 -0.05 -13.25 -0.43
C ILE A 79 0.37 -14.00 -1.69
N GLY A 80 1.32 -13.45 -2.47
CA GLY A 80 1.82 -14.10 -3.68
C GLY A 80 2.43 -15.48 -3.42
N SER A 81 3.16 -15.61 -2.30
CA SER A 81 3.72 -16.89 -1.87
C SER A 81 2.65 -17.92 -1.51
N ILE A 82 1.59 -17.48 -0.80
CA ILE A 82 0.45 -18.33 -0.45
C ILE A 82 -0.31 -18.77 -1.71
N LEU A 83 -0.62 -17.84 -2.62
CA LEU A 83 -1.32 -18.13 -3.87
C LEU A 83 -0.54 -19.11 -4.74
N TYR A 84 0.77 -18.88 -4.91
CA TYR A 84 1.62 -19.80 -5.65
C TYR A 84 1.60 -21.21 -5.04
N LYS A 85 1.65 -21.32 -3.70
CA LYS A 85 1.61 -22.61 -2.99
C LYS A 85 0.26 -23.33 -3.15
N ILE A 86 -0.85 -22.59 -3.19
CA ILE A 86 -2.19 -23.16 -3.41
C ILE A 86 -2.34 -23.68 -4.84
N ILE A 87 -1.88 -22.92 -5.83
CA ILE A 87 -2.05 -23.24 -7.26
C ILE A 87 -1.04 -24.29 -7.75
N SER A 88 0.16 -24.31 -7.17
CA SER A 88 1.22 -25.25 -7.55
C SER A 88 1.18 -26.57 -6.79
N ARG A 89 0.17 -26.76 -5.92
CA ARG A 89 -0.17 -28.05 -5.32
C ARG A 89 -0.85 -28.93 -6.35
#